data_AF-A0A2T2YMM7-F1
#
_entry.id   AF-A0A2T2YMM7-F1
#
_cell.length_a   1.000
_cell.length_b   1.000
_cell.length_c   1.000
_cell.angle_alpha   90.00
_cell.angle_beta   90.00
_cell.angle_gamma   90.00
#
_symmetry.space_group_name_H-M   'P 1'
#
loop_
_entity.id
_entity.type
_entity.pdbx_description
1 polymer ?
#
loop_
_entity_poly.entity_id
_entity_poly.type
_entity_poly.pdbx_seq_one_letter_code
_entity_poly.pdbx_strand_id
1 'polypeptide(L)'
;MTANDLLTVGHLNDFKLEIKGMLDGLKPVLANSQDRYLTIQEIIDFTGHSDKTVRSWIKEGKKDRFGKVYKLEAEQFSPSNYRVLRSTLIAFGKIKGCIPAGPKKTINKSG
;
A
#
# COMPACT_ATOMS: atom_id res chain seq x y z
N MET A 1 -5.01 31.43 40.88
CA MET A 1 -4.90 30.09 40.27
C MET A 1 -3.94 29.29 41.14
N THR A 2 -4.45 28.30 41.88
CA THR A 2 -3.66 27.48 42.80
C THR A 2 -3.00 26.32 42.07
N ALA A 3 -1.80 25.96 42.48
CA ALA A 3 -0.86 25.05 41.81
C ALA A 3 -1.24 23.55 41.81
N ASN A 4 -2.53 23.20 41.94
CA ASN A 4 -3.01 21.82 41.98
C ASN A 4 -4.31 21.66 41.17
N ASP A 5 -4.37 22.20 39.96
CA ASP A 5 -5.31 21.71 38.94
C ASP A 5 -4.81 20.33 38.48
N LEU A 6 -4.98 19.34 39.35
CA LEU A 6 -4.80 17.93 39.04
C LEU A 6 -5.68 17.62 37.83
N LEU A 7 -5.02 17.41 36.67
CA LEU A 7 -5.67 16.92 35.47
C LEU A 7 -6.52 15.72 35.84
N THR A 8 -7.83 15.92 35.87
CA THR A 8 -8.77 14.85 36.16
C THR A 8 -8.70 13.85 35.01
N VAL A 9 -9.07 12.60 35.28
CA VAL A 9 -9.17 11.57 34.23
C VAL A 9 -10.10 12.03 33.10
N GLY A 10 -11.10 12.87 33.41
CA GLY A 10 -11.95 13.53 32.41
C GLY A 10 -11.16 14.44 31.48
N HIS A 11 -10.36 15.36 32.02
CA HIS A 11 -9.54 16.27 31.22
C HIS A 11 -8.53 15.54 30.33
N LEU A 12 -7.96 14.42 30.80
CA LEU A 12 -7.07 13.58 29.99
C LEU A 12 -7.81 12.86 28.86
N ASN A 13 -9.05 12.42 29.10
CA ASN A 13 -9.87 11.78 28.08
C ASN A 13 -10.33 12.77 27.01
N ASP A 14 -10.69 13.99 27.41
CA ASP A 14 -11.08 15.06 26.49
C ASP A 14 -9.91 15.47 25.61
N PHE A 15 -8.73 15.68 26.20
CA PHE A 15 -7.51 15.97 25.46
C PHE A 15 -7.12 14.84 24.50
N LYS A 16 -7.29 13.57 24.91
CA LYS A 16 -7.04 12.42 24.04
C LYS A 16 -8.03 12.34 22.88
N LEU A 17 -9.29 12.72 23.11
CA LEU A 17 -10.32 12.76 22.07
C LEU A 17 -10.02 13.87 21.06
N GLU A 18 -9.59 15.04 21.54
CA GLU A 18 -9.16 16.17 20.72
C GLU A 18 -7.95 15.80 19.85
N ILE A 19 -6.89 15.22 20.44
CA ILE A 19 -5.72 14.74 19.69
C ILE A 19 -6.12 13.73 18.62
N LYS A 20 -7.00 12.78 18.96
CA LYS A 20 -7.50 11.80 17.98
C LYS A 20 -8.26 12.47 16.84
N GLY A 21 -9.11 13.44 17.13
CA GLY A 21 -9.84 14.22 16.13
C GLY A 21 -8.90 14.98 15.19
N MET A 22 -7.86 15.61 15.74
CA MET A 22 -6.83 16.28 14.94
C MET A 22 -6.04 15.29 14.06
N LEU A 23 -5.66 14.14 14.61
CA LEU A 23 -4.99 13.08 13.84
C LEU A 23 -5.86 12.54 12.72
N ASP A 24 -7.15 12.32 12.98
CA ASP A 24 -8.10 11.86 11.97
C ASP A 24 -8.33 12.89 10.87
N GLY A 25 -8.35 14.19 11.22
CA GLY A 25 -8.40 15.29 10.26
C GLY A 25 -7.14 15.41 9.39
N LEU A 26 -5.98 14.99 9.91
CA LEU A 26 -4.71 14.99 9.18
C LEU A 26 -4.49 13.76 8.28
N LYS A 27 -5.18 12.63 8.55
CA LYS A 27 -5.11 11.42 7.70
C LYS A 27 -5.34 11.66 6.20
N PRO A 28 -6.36 12.42 5.75
CA PRO A 28 -6.55 12.68 4.33
C PRO A 28 -5.41 13.53 3.73
N VAL A 29 -4.85 14.46 4.49
CA VAL A 29 -3.71 15.28 4.05
C VAL A 29 -2.44 14.43 3.95
N LEU A 30 -2.20 13.54 4.92
CA LEU A 30 -1.09 12.58 4.91
C LEU A 30 -1.21 11.52 3.80
N ALA A 31 -2.43 11.09 3.47
CA ALA A 31 -2.66 10.17 2.37
C ALA A 31 -2.26 10.78 1.02
N ASN A 32 -2.52 12.07 0.83
CA ASN A 32 -2.15 12.81 -0.38
C ASN A 32 -0.67 13.23 -0.39
N SER A 33 -0.08 13.58 0.76
CA SER A 33 1.33 14.01 0.83
C SER A 33 2.33 12.86 0.65
N GLN A 34 1.89 11.62 0.87
CA GLN A 34 2.69 10.42 0.63
C GLN A 34 2.54 9.86 -0.79
N ASP A 35 1.68 10.47 -1.63
CA ASP A 35 1.51 10.00 -2.99
C ASP A 35 2.67 10.49 -3.85
N ARG A 36 3.58 9.56 -4.15
CA ARG A 36 4.78 9.81 -4.92
C ARG A 36 5.04 8.64 -5.86
N TYR A 37 5.85 8.90 -6.87
CA TYR A 37 6.34 7.87 -7.77
C TYR A 37 7.34 6.96 -7.08
N LEU A 38 6.99 5.68 -7.00
CA LEU A 38 7.83 4.61 -6.49
C LEU A 38 8.61 3.97 -7.64
N THR A 39 9.87 3.64 -7.37
CA THR A 39 10.70 2.78 -8.21
C THR A 39 10.27 1.32 -8.09
N ILE A 40 10.66 0.47 -9.05
CA ILE A 40 10.40 -0.98 -8.97
C ILE A 40 10.93 -1.59 -7.67
N GLN A 41 12.12 -1.16 -7.21
CA GLN A 41 12.68 -1.66 -5.95
C GLN A 41 11.80 -1.30 -4.75
N GLU A 42 11.34 -0.05 -4.65
CA GLU A 42 10.45 0.37 -3.56
C GLU A 42 9.09 -0.36 -3.61
N ILE A 43 8.61 -0.72 -4.81
CA ILE A 43 7.39 -1.52 -4.97
C ILE A 43 7.61 -2.96 -4.48
N ILE A 44 8.77 -3.54 -4.76
CA ILE A 44 9.16 -4.87 -4.25
C ILE A 44 9.18 -4.84 -2.72
N ASP A 45 9.85 -3.85 -2.13
CA ASP A 45 9.95 -3.72 -0.68
C ASP A 45 8.58 -3.48 -0.04
N PHE A 46 7.71 -2.71 -0.70
CA PHE A 46 6.36 -2.40 -0.21
C PHE A 46 5.40 -3.59 -0.31
N THR A 47 5.51 -4.41 -1.37
CA THR A 47 4.53 -5.47 -1.67
C THR A 47 5.02 -6.88 -1.35
N GLY A 48 6.33 -7.07 -1.16
CA GLY A 48 6.96 -8.37 -0.96
C GLY A 48 7.02 -9.26 -2.21
N HIS A 49 6.66 -8.74 -3.38
CA HIS A 49 6.69 -9.50 -4.64
C HIS A 49 8.00 -9.35 -5.40
N SER A 50 8.34 -10.33 -6.23
CA SER A 50 9.58 -10.31 -7.02
C SER A 50 9.57 -9.23 -8.12
N ASP A 51 10.76 -8.75 -8.52
CA ASP A 51 10.93 -7.82 -9.66
C ASP A 51 10.20 -8.31 -10.92
N LYS A 52 10.33 -9.61 -11.24
CA LYS A 52 9.65 -10.23 -12.39
C LYS A 52 8.14 -10.10 -12.29
N THR A 53 7.56 -10.32 -11.12
CA THR A 53 6.12 -10.18 -10.89
C THR A 53 5.67 -8.75 -11.09
N VAL A 54 6.40 -7.78 -10.52
CA VAL A 54 6.07 -6.35 -10.67
C VAL A 54 6.16 -5.91 -12.13
N ARG A 55 7.20 -6.33 -12.87
CA ARG A 55 7.33 -6.02 -14.30
C ARG A 55 6.24 -6.69 -15.15
N SER A 56 5.82 -7.90 -14.81
CA SER A 56 4.69 -8.57 -15.47
C SER A 56 3.39 -7.80 -15.22
N TRP A 57 3.14 -7.28 -14.01
CA TRP A 57 1.96 -6.44 -13.75
C TRP A 57 1.91 -5.18 -14.61
N ILE A 58 3.07 -4.58 -14.91
CA ILE A 58 3.15 -3.39 -15.77
C ILE A 58 2.90 -3.75 -17.23
N LYS A 59 3.55 -4.82 -17.73
CA LYS A 59 3.50 -5.18 -19.16
C LYS A 59 2.25 -5.95 -19.55
N GLU A 60 1.93 -6.97 -18.77
CA GLU A 60 0.90 -7.97 -19.06
C GLU A 60 -0.35 -7.73 -18.21
N GLY A 61 -0.18 -7.27 -16.98
CA GLY A 61 -1.25 -7.11 -16.01
C GLY A 61 -1.56 -8.39 -15.23
N LYS A 62 -2.50 -8.27 -14.29
CA LYS A 62 -3.05 -9.41 -13.54
C LYS A 62 -4.50 -9.64 -13.95
N LYS A 63 -4.93 -10.91 -13.90
CA LYS A 63 -6.31 -11.29 -14.16
C LYS A 63 -7.12 -11.28 -12.87
N ASP A 64 -8.37 -10.83 -12.95
CA ASP A 64 -9.36 -11.05 -11.91
C ASP A 64 -10.00 -12.45 -12.03
N ARG A 65 -10.95 -12.76 -11.15
CA ARG A 65 -11.70 -14.03 -11.16
C ARG A 65 -12.58 -14.23 -12.39
N PHE A 66 -12.88 -13.16 -13.13
CA PHE A 66 -13.70 -13.16 -14.34
C PHE A 66 -12.85 -13.14 -15.61
N GLY A 67 -11.52 -13.23 -15.48
CA GLY A 67 -10.57 -13.23 -16.60
C GLY A 67 -10.23 -11.85 -17.16
N LYS A 68 -10.76 -10.77 -16.57
CA LYS A 68 -10.44 -9.40 -16.97
C LYS A 68 -9.01 -9.05 -16.55
N VAL A 69 -8.26 -8.50 -17.51
CA VAL A 69 -6.86 -8.12 -17.31
C VAL A 69 -6.80 -6.66 -16.83
N TYR A 70 -6.09 -6.45 -15.74
CA TYR A 70 -5.78 -5.13 -15.18
C TYR A 70 -4.28 -4.92 -15.20
N LYS A 71 -3.81 -3.86 -15.85
CA LYS A 71 -2.39 -3.49 -15.87
C LYS A 71 -2.07 -2.50 -14.76
N LEU A 72 -0.86 -2.58 -14.23
CA LEU A 72 -0.34 -1.57 -13.34
C LEU A 72 0.17 -0.41 -14.19
N GLU A 73 -0.49 0.73 -14.10
CA GLU A 73 -0.07 1.93 -14.84
C GLU A 73 1.29 2.40 -14.29
N ALA A 74 2.22 2.61 -15.20
CA ALA A 74 3.58 3.02 -14.89
C ALA A 74 4.04 4.05 -15.92
N GLU A 75 4.80 5.04 -15.44
CA GLU A 75 5.51 5.98 -16.28
C GLU A 75 6.91 5.47 -16.56
N GLN A 76 7.33 5.56 -17.82
CA GLN A 76 8.64 5.11 -18.25
C GLN A 76 9.56 6.32 -18.44
N PHE A 77 10.44 6.56 -17.46
CA PHE A 77 11.41 7.65 -17.53
C PHE A 77 12.67 7.27 -18.33
N SER A 78 13.01 5.99 -18.37
CA SER A 78 14.04 5.43 -19.26
C SER A 78 13.73 3.96 -19.57
N PRO A 79 14.40 3.34 -20.56
CA PRO A 79 14.32 1.89 -20.76
C PRO A 79 14.59 1.18 -19.42
N SER A 80 13.67 0.31 -19.01
CA SER A 80 13.69 -0.44 -17.74
C SER A 80 13.48 0.32 -16.42
N ASN A 81 13.44 1.66 -16.42
CA ASN A 81 13.05 2.47 -15.25
C ASN A 81 11.58 2.86 -15.30
N TYR A 82 10.74 1.94 -14.84
CA TYR A 82 9.34 2.23 -14.58
C TYR A 82 9.19 2.87 -13.22
N ARG A 83 8.31 3.88 -13.15
CA ARG A 83 7.84 4.45 -11.91
C ARG A 83 6.33 4.35 -11.82
N VAL A 84 5.83 4.05 -10.63
CA VAL A 84 4.40 3.84 -10.38
C VAL A 84 3.97 4.76 -9.25
N LEU A 85 2.88 5.47 -9.45
CA LEU A 85 2.29 6.29 -8.40
C LEU A 85 1.78 5.39 -7.26
N ARG A 86 2.11 5.73 -6.02
CA ARG A 86 1.79 4.89 -4.85
C ARG A 86 0.28 4.64 -4.72
N SER A 87 -0.55 5.64 -4.97
CA SER A 87 -2.01 5.50 -4.98
C SER A 87 -2.50 4.49 -6.02
N THR A 88 -1.95 4.52 -7.24
CA THR A 88 -2.22 3.55 -8.30
C THR A 88 -1.85 2.13 -7.88
N LEU A 89 -0.68 1.94 -7.25
CA LEU A 89 -0.27 0.64 -6.72
C LEU A 89 -1.24 0.11 -5.65
N ILE A 90 -1.68 0.98 -4.73
CA ILE A 90 -2.66 0.62 -3.69
C ILE A 90 -4.01 0.26 -4.32
N ALA A 91 -4.49 1.04 -5.29
CA ALA A 91 -5.72 0.75 -6.02
C ALA A 91 -5.62 -0.58 -6.77
N PHE A 92 -4.49 -0.84 -7.42
CA PHE A 92 -4.19 -2.09 -8.09
C PHE A 92 -4.23 -3.28 -7.13
N GLY A 93 -3.68 -3.13 -5.92
CA GLY A 93 -3.72 -4.14 -4.86
C GLY A 93 -5.14 -4.50 -4.40
N LYS A 94 -6.07 -3.54 -4.43
CA LYS A 94 -7.47 -3.72 -3.99
C LYS A 94 -8.36 -4.47 -5.00
N ILE A 95 -7.88 -4.74 -6.21
CA ILE A 95 -8.63 -5.50 -7.23
C ILE A 95 -8.89 -6.92 -6.69
N LYS A 96 -10.16 -7.17 -6.33
CA LYS A 96 -10.61 -8.43 -5.70
C LYS A 96 -10.38 -9.62 -6.62
N GLY A 97 -9.93 -10.72 -6.03
CA GLY A 97 -9.88 -12.02 -6.70
C GLY A 97 -8.57 -12.35 -7.41
N CYS A 98 -7.57 -11.50 -7.31
CA CYS A 98 -6.20 -11.86 -7.65
C CYS A 98 -5.64 -12.75 -6.54
N ILE A 99 -5.69 -14.06 -6.77
CA ILE A 99 -5.03 -15.04 -5.91
C ILE A 99 -3.52 -14.70 -5.98
N PRO A 100 -2.85 -14.33 -4.87
CA PRO A 100 -1.40 -14.28 -4.89
C PRO A 100 -0.92 -15.66 -5.29
N ALA A 101 -0.02 -15.75 -6.26
CA ALA A 101 0.60 -17.02 -6.62
C ALA A 101 1.22 -17.59 -5.34
N GLY A 102 0.50 -18.50 -4.69
CA GLY A 102 0.97 -19.15 -3.48
C GLY A 102 2.28 -19.86 -3.79
N PRO A 103 3.17 -20.03 -2.80
CA PRO A 103 4.41 -20.77 -3.02
C PRO A 103 4.06 -22.12 -3.64
N LYS A 104 4.63 -22.41 -4.81
CA LYS A 104 4.51 -23.73 -5.44
C LYS A 104 5.01 -24.74 -4.40
N LYS A 105 4.10 -25.52 -3.80
CA LYS A 105 4.48 -26.72 -3.05
C LYS A 105 5.26 -27.60 -4.03
N THR A 106 6.56 -27.74 -3.80
CA THR A 106 7.37 -28.77 -4.42
C THR A 106 6.81 -30.10 -3.97
N ILE A 107 6.07 -30.76 -4.86
CA ILE A 107 5.71 -32.16 -4.68
C ILE A 107 7.02 -32.93 -4.91
N ASN A 108 7.75 -33.21 -3.83
CA ASN A 108 8.80 -34.22 -3.88
C ASN A 108 8.09 -35.56 -4.10
N LYS A 109 8.16 -36.07 -5.34
CA LYS A 109 7.91 -37.48 -5.62
C LYS A 109 9.12 -38.25 -5.07
N SER A 110 8.97 -38.83 -3.89
CA SER A 110 9.86 -39.88 -3.42
C SER A 110 9.62 -41.11 -4.30
N GLY A 111 10.66 -41.55 -4.98
CA GLY A 111 10.73 -42.88 -5.60
C GLY A 111 11.06 -43.95 -4.58
#